data_AF-W7TTQ9-F1
#
_entry.id   AF-W7TTQ9-F1
#
_cell.length_a   1.000
_cell.length_b   1.000
_cell.length_c   1.000
_cell.angle_alpha   90.00
_cell.angle_beta   90.00
_cell.angle_gamma   90.00
#
_symmetry.space_group_name_H-M   'P 1'
#
loop_
_entity.id
_entity.type
_entity.pdbx_description
1 polymer ?
#
loop_
_entity_poly.entity_id
_entity_poly.type
_entity_poly.pdbx_seq_one_letter_code
_entity_poly.pdbx_strand_id
1 'polypeptide(L)'
;MYRWSCALVCALLAVAEVDGHARWKCPAPRDENDADGNHIPFDNTGNKVGPCGPYSGMYGMNGVRVLKPGPLTLTWEESIAHVGSPFRIAILDEHEKVKVVLADHIPHDDAAKTTFFEQFYTPYHLTVDIPDVQCEKCTLQLIYFMTDKTVKCGSLLCTYYPEDSACSGQIDASEPTCFGAPNDVPCLKEDTCFSNYHTCTDVTIQGTRSFEEFDMDLQPMDWPYKNLTMGVYGAEEAVWEGGWLKDVPARFNTVAEFLEC
;
A
#
# COMPACT_ATOMS: atom_id res chain seq x y z
N MET A 1 62.81 -7.62 16.16
CA MET A 1 61.56 -7.33 16.89
C MET A 1 60.76 -6.32 16.09
N TYR A 2 59.78 -6.75 15.29
CA TYR A 2 58.71 -5.87 14.78
C TYR A 2 57.46 -6.73 14.69
N ARG A 3 56.52 -6.53 15.63
CA ARG A 3 55.19 -7.11 15.61
C ARG A 3 54.31 -6.17 14.79
N TRP A 4 53.83 -6.63 13.64
CA TRP A 4 52.76 -5.99 12.90
C TRP A 4 51.45 -6.65 13.32
N SER A 5 50.64 -5.94 14.11
CA SER A 5 49.28 -6.34 14.40
C SER A 5 48.37 -5.86 13.27
N CYS A 6 47.94 -6.77 12.40
CA CYS A 6 46.82 -6.53 11.49
C CYS A 6 45.53 -6.45 12.31
N ALA A 7 45.08 -5.23 12.61
CA ALA A 7 43.73 -4.99 13.10
C ALA A 7 42.76 -5.08 11.91
N LEU A 8 42.07 -6.21 11.79
CA LEU A 8 40.97 -6.41 10.85
C LEU A 8 39.79 -5.55 11.31
N VAL A 9 39.59 -4.39 10.68
CA VAL A 9 38.38 -3.59 10.86
C VAL A 9 37.26 -4.26 10.06
N CYS A 10 36.51 -5.14 10.71
CA CYS A 10 35.21 -5.57 10.21
C CYS A 10 34.27 -4.36 10.25
N ALA A 11 34.17 -3.65 9.13
CA ALA A 11 33.07 -2.72 8.90
C ALA A 11 31.78 -3.54 8.86
N LEU A 12 31.10 -3.62 10.01
CA LEU A 12 29.71 -4.02 10.11
C LEU A 12 28.90 -2.97 9.34
N LEU A 13 28.70 -3.22 8.04
CA LEU A 13 27.64 -2.58 7.29
C LEU A 13 26.33 -3.06 7.91
N ALA A 14 25.78 -2.26 8.81
CA ALA A 14 24.40 -2.42 9.24
C ALA A 14 23.55 -2.31 7.97
N VAL A 15 23.06 -3.46 7.49
CA VAL A 15 22.07 -3.50 6.44
C VAL A 15 20.82 -2.92 7.08
N ALA A 16 20.47 -1.69 6.74
CA ALA A 16 19.19 -1.14 7.15
C ALA A 16 18.12 -2.03 6.52
N GLU A 17 17.36 -2.74 7.35
CA GLU A 17 16.15 -3.41 6.90
C GLU A 17 15.19 -2.32 6.43
N VAL A 18 14.71 -2.46 5.20
CA VAL A 18 13.77 -1.50 4.64
C VAL A 18 12.38 -2.04 4.92
N ASP A 19 11.66 -1.37 5.81
CA ASP A 19 10.40 -1.85 6.36
C ASP A 19 9.18 -1.51 5.48
N GLY A 20 9.38 -1.00 4.26
CA GLY A 20 8.28 -0.70 3.36
C GLY A 20 8.66 -0.59 1.89
N HIS A 21 7.63 -0.73 1.04
CA HIS A 21 7.74 -0.84 -0.41
C HIS A 21 6.93 0.21 -1.17
N ALA A 22 5.82 0.72 -0.63
CA ALA A 22 5.01 1.79 -1.22
C ALA A 22 4.33 2.68 -0.17
N ARG A 23 4.31 3.99 -0.39
CA ARG A 23 3.63 4.96 0.50
C ARG A 23 2.89 6.05 -0.24
N TRP A 24 1.90 6.64 0.42
CA TRP A 24 1.31 7.87 -0.08
C TRP A 24 2.36 8.97 -0.22
N LYS A 25 2.22 9.77 -1.28
CA LYS A 25 2.89 11.07 -1.44
C LYS A 25 1.89 12.19 -1.25
N CYS A 26 0.73 12.06 -1.89
CA CYS A 26 -0.31 13.06 -1.87
C CYS A 26 -1.69 12.36 -1.89
N PRO A 27 -2.49 12.49 -0.82
CA PRO A 27 -2.19 13.21 0.42
C PRO A 27 -1.01 12.60 1.21
N ALA A 28 -0.39 13.36 2.11
CA ALA A 28 0.73 12.85 2.90
C ALA A 28 0.30 11.67 3.82
N PRO A 29 1.16 10.67 4.05
CA PRO A 29 0.84 9.53 4.88
C PRO A 29 0.73 9.93 6.36
N ARG A 30 -0.03 9.16 7.14
CA ARG A 30 -0.30 9.33 8.58
C ARG A 30 0.98 9.40 9.39
N ASP A 31 1.96 8.61 8.99
CA ASP A 31 3.21 8.41 9.69
C ASP A 31 4.36 9.26 9.13
N GLU A 32 4.12 10.17 8.17
CA GLU A 32 5.16 10.98 7.52
C GLU A 32 6.20 11.57 8.50
N ASN A 33 5.72 11.98 9.67
CA ASN A 33 6.53 12.53 10.75
C ASN A 33 6.39 11.71 12.03
N ASP A 34 7.47 11.64 12.81
CA ASP A 34 7.45 11.07 14.15
C ASP A 34 6.65 11.93 15.15
N ALA A 35 6.54 11.48 16.39
CA ALA A 35 5.82 12.21 17.44
C ALA A 35 6.41 13.61 17.75
N ASP A 36 7.67 13.85 17.38
CA ASP A 36 8.37 15.12 17.55
C ASP A 36 8.26 16.01 16.29
N GLY A 37 7.59 15.54 15.23
CA GLY A 37 7.39 16.25 13.97
C GLY A 37 8.57 16.14 12.99
N ASN A 38 9.50 15.21 13.21
CA ASN A 38 10.60 14.97 12.27
C ASN A 38 10.15 14.02 11.17
N HIS A 39 10.49 14.34 9.92
CA HIS A 39 10.22 13.48 8.78
C HIS A 39 10.87 12.10 8.96
N ILE A 40 10.10 11.04 8.76
CA ILE A 40 10.57 9.65 8.77
C ILE A 40 10.80 9.20 7.32
N PRO A 41 12.06 9.11 6.86
CA PRO A 41 12.38 8.88 5.46
C PRO A 41 12.17 7.45 4.97
N PHE A 42 12.24 6.44 5.85
CA PHE A 42 12.28 5.02 5.46
C PHE A 42 11.21 4.13 6.09
N ASP A 43 10.85 4.36 7.35
CA ASP A 43 9.91 3.50 8.11
C ASP A 43 8.44 3.63 7.67
N ASN A 44 8.14 4.59 6.79
CA ASN A 44 6.78 4.88 6.34
C ASN A 44 6.44 4.30 4.97
N THR A 45 7.30 3.47 4.39
CA THR A 45 7.08 2.93 3.03
C THR A 45 6.00 1.85 2.98
N GLY A 46 5.03 1.90 3.90
CA GLY A 46 3.98 0.90 4.06
C GLY A 46 4.46 -0.24 4.94
N ASN A 47 3.58 -0.82 5.74
CA ASN A 47 3.96 -1.78 6.78
C ASN A 47 3.09 -3.06 6.73
N LYS A 48 3.67 -4.19 7.14
CA LYS A 48 3.03 -5.51 7.15
C LYS A 48 2.09 -5.76 8.32
N VAL A 49 1.97 -4.83 9.27
CA VAL A 49 1.18 -5.02 10.49
C VAL A 49 -0.15 -4.27 10.43
N GLY A 50 -1.27 -4.98 10.48
CA GLY A 50 -2.59 -4.35 10.55
C GLY A 50 -2.99 -3.55 9.30
N PRO A 51 -4.20 -2.97 9.28
CA PRO A 51 -4.75 -2.28 8.11
C PRO A 51 -4.04 -0.95 7.80
N CYS A 52 -3.34 -0.35 8.77
CA CYS A 52 -2.64 0.92 8.59
C CYS A 52 -1.22 0.89 9.16
N GLY A 53 -0.60 -0.28 9.19
CA GLY A 53 0.75 -0.41 9.70
C GLY A 53 0.83 -0.40 11.24
N PRO A 54 2.00 -0.04 11.81
CA PRO A 54 2.25 -0.10 13.25
C PRO A 54 1.43 0.96 14.01
N TYR A 55 0.90 1.94 13.28
CA TYR A 55 0.02 3.01 13.75
C TYR A 55 -1.45 2.71 13.46
N SER A 56 -1.80 1.44 13.23
CA SER A 56 -3.19 0.99 13.21
C SER A 56 -3.89 1.39 14.51
N GLY A 57 -5.07 1.98 14.41
CA GLY A 57 -5.86 2.53 15.52
C GLY A 57 -5.44 3.94 15.97
N MET A 58 -4.42 4.55 15.36
CA MET A 58 -4.08 5.96 15.56
C MET A 58 -4.76 6.85 14.52
N TYR A 59 -4.98 8.13 14.86
CA TYR A 59 -5.65 9.08 13.97
C TYR A 59 -5.15 10.51 14.21
N GLY A 60 -4.85 11.22 13.14
CA GLY A 60 -4.47 12.64 13.11
C GLY A 60 -2.99 12.93 13.37
N MET A 61 -2.11 11.92 13.29
CA MET A 61 -0.67 12.08 13.60
C MET A 61 0.01 13.11 12.68
N ASN A 62 -0.24 13.04 11.37
CA ASN A 62 0.27 14.00 10.39
C ASN A 62 -0.80 15.01 9.93
N GLY A 63 -1.71 15.34 10.85
CA GLY A 63 -2.90 16.12 10.56
C GLY A 63 -3.97 15.31 9.81
N VAL A 64 -5.09 15.98 9.53
CA VAL A 64 -6.25 15.39 8.85
C VAL A 64 -6.51 16.17 7.57
N ARG A 65 -6.58 15.49 6.44
CA ARG A 65 -6.88 16.14 5.15
C ARG A 65 -8.40 16.17 4.92
N VAL A 66 -8.88 17.27 4.35
CA VAL A 66 -10.30 17.42 4.02
C VAL A 66 -10.48 17.09 2.55
N LEU A 67 -11.22 16.01 2.26
CA LEU A 67 -11.60 15.61 0.92
C LEU A 67 -13.00 16.11 0.61
N LYS A 68 -13.24 16.43 -0.66
CA LYS A 68 -14.57 16.72 -1.21
C LYS A 68 -14.99 15.56 -2.11
N PRO A 69 -16.31 15.28 -2.21
CA PRO A 69 -16.82 14.37 -3.22
C PRO A 69 -16.44 14.84 -4.63
N GLY A 70 -16.13 13.88 -5.51
CA GLY A 70 -15.71 14.15 -6.88
C GLY A 70 -14.29 13.63 -7.19
N PRO A 71 -13.78 13.96 -8.38
CA PRO A 71 -12.51 13.41 -8.86
C PRO A 71 -11.32 14.00 -8.09
N LEU A 72 -10.47 13.12 -7.58
CA LEU A 72 -9.26 13.46 -6.83
C LEU A 72 -8.07 12.70 -7.41
N THR A 73 -6.99 13.42 -7.72
CA THR A 73 -5.72 12.80 -8.11
C THR A 73 -4.93 12.40 -6.87
N LEU A 74 -4.71 11.10 -6.71
CA LEU A 74 -3.88 10.52 -5.67
C LEU A 74 -2.49 10.21 -6.23
N THR A 75 -1.47 10.40 -5.40
CA THR A 75 -0.09 10.07 -5.74
C THR A 75 0.53 9.23 -4.64
N TRP A 76 1.22 8.17 -5.04
CA TRP A 76 2.04 7.35 -4.16
C TRP A 76 3.40 7.12 -4.80
N GLU A 77 4.34 6.63 -3.99
CA GLU A 77 5.70 6.33 -4.41
C GLU A 77 6.07 4.92 -3.97
N GLU A 78 6.83 4.24 -4.81
CA GLU A 78 7.35 2.91 -4.55
C GLU A 78 8.88 2.94 -4.37
N SER A 79 9.35 2.38 -3.27
CA SER A 79 10.75 2.30 -2.88
C SER A 79 11.41 0.98 -3.30
N ILE A 80 10.62 -0.10 -3.36
CA ILE A 80 11.07 -1.44 -3.75
C ILE A 80 10.01 -2.05 -4.67
N ALA A 81 10.35 -2.21 -5.95
CA ALA A 81 9.46 -2.76 -6.96
C ALA A 81 9.38 -4.29 -6.92
N HIS A 82 8.16 -4.80 -7.05
CA HIS A 82 7.86 -6.23 -7.14
C HIS A 82 7.03 -6.49 -8.38
N VAL A 83 7.64 -7.20 -9.31
CA VAL A 83 7.07 -7.63 -10.61
C VAL A 83 5.64 -8.14 -10.43
N GLY A 84 4.70 -7.53 -11.15
CA GLY A 84 3.29 -7.89 -11.18
C GLY A 84 2.53 -7.68 -9.86
N SER A 85 3.01 -6.86 -8.92
CA SER A 85 2.37 -6.69 -7.61
C SER A 85 1.32 -5.57 -7.64
N PRO A 86 0.00 -5.88 -7.62
CA PRO A 86 -1.02 -4.85 -7.76
C PRO A 86 -1.18 -4.00 -6.50
N PHE A 87 -1.88 -2.88 -6.67
CA PHE A 87 -2.31 -1.99 -5.59
C PHE A 87 -3.84 -1.95 -5.44
N ARG A 88 -4.30 -1.52 -4.27
CA ARG A 88 -5.69 -1.16 -3.99
C ARG A 88 -5.78 0.15 -3.24
N ILE A 89 -6.78 0.95 -3.57
CA ILE A 89 -7.15 2.17 -2.85
C ILE A 89 -8.55 2.03 -2.26
N ALA A 90 -8.68 2.27 -0.97
CA ALA A 90 -9.94 2.13 -0.23
C ALA A 90 -10.14 3.23 0.82
N ILE A 91 -11.39 3.48 1.19
CA ILE A 91 -11.78 4.29 2.33
C ILE A 91 -12.21 3.36 3.47
N LEU A 92 -11.61 3.58 4.63
CA LEU A 92 -11.88 2.85 5.86
C LEU A 92 -12.62 3.76 6.85
N ASP A 93 -13.44 3.16 7.71
CA ASP A 93 -14.05 3.85 8.84
C ASP A 93 -13.05 4.15 9.97
N GLU A 94 -13.53 4.78 11.05
CA GLU A 94 -12.74 5.07 12.24
C GLU A 94 -12.19 3.82 12.97
N HIS A 95 -12.67 2.62 12.63
CA HIS A 95 -12.20 1.35 13.19
C HIS A 95 -11.34 0.59 12.18
N GLU A 96 -10.87 1.28 11.13
CA GLU A 96 -10.02 0.77 10.06
C GLU A 96 -10.64 -0.39 9.29
N LYS A 97 -11.98 -0.44 9.24
CA LYS A 97 -12.71 -1.40 8.40
C LYS A 97 -13.00 -0.79 7.06
N VAL A 98 -12.67 -1.53 5.99
CA VAL A 98 -12.97 -1.13 4.62
C VAL A 98 -14.48 -0.91 4.48
N LYS A 99 -14.85 0.30 4.04
CA LYS A 99 -16.23 0.64 3.69
C LYS A 99 -16.43 0.74 2.20
N VAL A 100 -15.45 1.29 1.50
CA VAL A 100 -15.53 1.54 0.06
C VAL A 100 -14.18 1.25 -0.56
N VAL A 101 -14.16 0.47 -1.63
CA VAL A 101 -13.02 0.29 -2.52
C VAL A 101 -13.19 1.22 -3.71
N LEU A 102 -12.24 2.14 -3.89
CA LEU A 102 -12.28 3.17 -4.94
C LEU A 102 -11.68 2.63 -6.25
N ALA A 103 -10.58 1.90 -6.13
CA ALA A 103 -9.91 1.21 -7.22
C ALA A 103 -9.20 -0.02 -6.64
N ASP A 104 -9.53 -1.19 -7.16
CA ASP A 104 -8.85 -2.45 -6.86
C ASP A 104 -8.10 -2.93 -8.09
N HIS A 105 -7.16 -3.86 -7.91
CA HIS A 105 -6.41 -4.42 -9.04
C HIS A 105 -5.73 -3.36 -9.90
N ILE A 106 -5.13 -2.35 -9.24
CA ILE A 106 -4.31 -1.36 -9.94
C ILE A 106 -3.01 -2.08 -10.32
N PRO A 107 -2.72 -2.28 -11.62
CA PRO A 107 -1.58 -3.09 -12.05
C PRO A 107 -0.25 -2.42 -11.72
N HIS A 108 0.80 -3.21 -11.56
CA HIS A 108 2.16 -2.72 -11.32
C HIS A 108 2.82 -2.13 -12.58
N ASP A 109 3.82 -1.26 -12.40
CA ASP A 109 4.76 -0.86 -13.46
C ASP A 109 6.02 -1.74 -13.38
N ASP A 110 6.07 -2.82 -14.16
CA ASP A 110 7.24 -3.71 -14.18
C ASP A 110 8.51 -3.05 -14.75
N ALA A 111 8.39 -1.85 -15.34
CA ALA A 111 9.53 -1.03 -15.74
C ALA A 111 10.05 -0.12 -14.61
N ALA A 112 9.39 -0.08 -13.45
CA ALA A 112 9.78 0.71 -12.30
C ALA A 112 11.22 0.40 -11.88
N LYS A 113 11.99 1.45 -11.62
CA LYS A 113 13.39 1.36 -11.18
C LYS A 113 13.52 2.00 -9.83
N THR A 114 13.29 1.22 -8.80
CA THR A 114 13.31 1.72 -7.44
C THR A 114 14.65 1.45 -6.78
N THR A 115 14.98 2.26 -5.76
CA THR A 115 16.17 2.06 -4.92
C THR A 115 15.85 2.46 -3.48
N PHE A 116 16.74 2.17 -2.54
CA PHE A 116 16.65 2.61 -1.16
C PHE A 116 16.93 4.11 -0.93
N PHE A 117 16.85 4.96 -1.94
CA PHE A 117 16.95 6.41 -1.76
C PHE A 117 15.72 7.08 -2.33
N GLU A 118 15.07 7.89 -1.51
CA GLU A 118 13.78 8.53 -1.79
C GLU A 118 13.72 9.30 -3.11
N GLN A 119 14.81 9.98 -3.48
CA GLN A 119 14.90 10.71 -4.77
C GLN A 119 14.81 9.79 -6.01
N PHE A 120 14.85 8.47 -5.83
CA PHE A 120 14.71 7.47 -6.87
C PHE A 120 13.49 6.57 -6.68
N TYR A 121 12.56 6.94 -5.80
CA TYR A 121 11.28 6.23 -5.71
C TYR A 121 10.50 6.44 -7.01
N THR A 122 9.76 5.42 -7.42
CA THR A 122 8.93 5.49 -8.64
C THR A 122 7.58 6.08 -8.27
N PRO A 123 7.19 7.23 -8.83
CA PRO A 123 5.90 7.83 -8.55
C PRO A 123 4.80 7.17 -9.39
N TYR A 124 3.62 7.04 -8.79
CA TYR A 124 2.41 6.58 -9.41
C TYR A 124 1.30 7.59 -9.17
N HIS A 125 0.43 7.75 -10.17
CA HIS A 125 -0.69 8.68 -10.16
C HIS A 125 -1.95 7.98 -10.63
N LEU A 126 -3.05 8.20 -9.91
CA LEU A 126 -4.37 7.74 -10.31
C LEU A 126 -5.42 8.75 -9.86
N THR A 127 -6.30 9.14 -10.77
CA THR A 127 -7.48 9.92 -10.42
C THR A 127 -8.63 8.98 -10.10
N VAL A 128 -9.21 9.14 -8.91
CA VAL A 128 -10.35 8.35 -8.41
C VAL A 128 -11.53 9.26 -8.08
N ASP A 129 -12.73 8.72 -8.10
CA ASP A 129 -13.94 9.45 -7.69
C ASP A 129 -14.19 9.26 -6.19
N ILE A 130 -14.02 10.31 -5.39
CA ILE A 130 -14.38 10.30 -3.98
C ILE A 130 -15.92 10.33 -3.86
N PRO A 131 -16.54 9.35 -3.19
CA PRO A 131 -18.00 9.30 -3.08
C PRO A 131 -18.54 10.45 -2.22
N ASP A 132 -19.82 10.77 -2.41
CA ASP A 132 -20.56 11.75 -1.60
C ASP A 132 -20.89 11.22 -0.20
N VAL A 133 -19.87 10.81 0.54
CA VAL A 133 -19.99 10.26 1.89
C VAL A 133 -19.56 11.29 2.92
N GLN A 134 -20.39 11.51 3.94
CA GLN A 134 -20.02 12.31 5.09
C GLN A 134 -19.17 11.45 6.03
N CYS A 135 -17.93 11.88 6.28
CA CYS A 135 -17.07 11.20 7.24
C CYS A 135 -16.21 12.16 8.05
N GLU A 136 -16.34 12.11 9.37
CA GLU A 136 -15.54 12.93 10.30
C GLU A 136 -14.21 12.28 10.69
N LYS A 137 -14.13 10.95 10.62
CA LYS A 137 -12.95 10.15 10.94
C LYS A 137 -12.82 8.97 9.99
N CYS A 138 -12.09 9.19 8.90
CA CYS A 138 -11.86 8.19 7.88
C CYS A 138 -10.38 8.02 7.60
N THR A 139 -10.06 6.89 6.99
CA THR A 139 -8.71 6.64 6.51
C THR A 139 -8.74 6.34 5.03
N LEU A 140 -7.89 7.01 4.26
CA LEU A 140 -7.58 6.63 2.88
C LEU A 140 -6.42 5.64 2.91
N GLN A 141 -6.69 4.39 2.54
CA GLN A 141 -5.72 3.31 2.54
C GLN A 141 -5.23 3.04 1.13
N LEU A 142 -3.92 2.87 0.98
CA LEU A 142 -3.29 2.18 -0.14
C LEU A 142 -2.72 0.86 0.38
N ILE A 143 -3.02 -0.22 -0.33
CA ILE A 143 -2.38 -1.53 -0.13
C ILE A 143 -1.56 -1.87 -1.36
N TYR A 144 -0.40 -2.45 -1.14
CA TYR A 144 0.45 -3.07 -2.13
C TYR A 144 0.58 -4.57 -1.86
N PHE A 145 0.14 -5.41 -2.81
CA PHE A 145 0.12 -6.87 -2.69
C PHE A 145 1.32 -7.47 -3.42
N MET A 146 2.34 -7.96 -2.70
CA MET A 146 3.55 -8.50 -3.33
C MET A 146 3.34 -9.94 -3.81
N THR A 147 2.58 -10.08 -4.88
CA THR A 147 2.19 -11.38 -5.44
C THR A 147 3.40 -12.16 -5.95
N ASP A 148 4.51 -11.50 -6.29
CA ASP A 148 5.80 -12.15 -6.61
C ASP A 148 6.36 -13.02 -5.47
N LYS A 149 6.01 -12.72 -4.21
CA LYS A 149 6.38 -13.52 -3.04
C LYS A 149 5.43 -14.69 -2.84
N THR A 150 4.15 -14.48 -3.08
CA THR A 150 3.14 -15.53 -2.94
C THR A 150 3.32 -16.63 -4.00
N VAL A 151 3.67 -16.27 -5.23
CA VAL A 151 4.02 -17.24 -6.28
C VAL A 151 5.22 -18.12 -5.91
N LYS A 152 6.17 -17.59 -5.15
CA LYS A 152 7.32 -18.36 -4.65
C LYS A 152 6.94 -19.37 -3.54
N CYS A 153 5.72 -19.27 -3.00
CA CYS A 153 5.11 -20.28 -2.14
C CYS A 153 4.25 -21.29 -2.90
N GLY A 154 4.29 -21.27 -4.24
CA GLY A 154 3.61 -22.23 -5.09
C GLY A 154 2.21 -21.82 -5.52
N SER A 155 1.70 -20.66 -5.08
CA SER A 155 0.33 -20.22 -5.43
C SER A 155 0.31 -19.11 -6.47
N LEU A 156 -0.44 -19.30 -7.55
CA LEU A 156 -0.56 -18.30 -8.62
C LEU A 156 -1.42 -17.10 -8.23
N LEU A 157 -2.33 -17.31 -7.29
CA LEU A 157 -3.24 -16.31 -6.76
C LEU A 157 -3.15 -16.31 -5.25
N CYS A 158 -3.51 -15.21 -4.62
CA CYS A 158 -3.65 -15.16 -3.17
C CYS A 158 -4.92 -14.42 -2.78
N THR A 159 -5.51 -14.79 -1.66
CA THR A 159 -6.67 -14.10 -1.09
C THR A 159 -6.22 -13.21 0.06
N TYR A 160 -6.61 -11.94 0.01
CA TYR A 160 -6.30 -11.00 1.09
C TYR A 160 -7.33 -11.13 2.21
N TYR A 161 -6.84 -11.48 3.40
CA TYR A 161 -7.60 -11.53 4.63
C TYR A 161 -7.02 -10.49 5.60
N PRO A 162 -7.72 -9.37 5.87
CA PRO A 162 -7.20 -8.33 6.75
C PRO A 162 -6.76 -8.86 8.13
N GLU A 163 -7.51 -9.81 8.68
CA GLU A 163 -7.26 -10.44 9.97
C GLU A 163 -6.03 -11.38 10.00
N ASP A 164 -5.53 -11.77 8.82
CA ASP A 164 -4.44 -12.74 8.63
C ASP A 164 -3.33 -12.16 7.72
N SER A 165 -3.33 -10.84 7.53
CA SER A 165 -2.50 -10.12 6.56
C SER A 165 -0.98 -10.17 6.85
N ALA A 166 -0.60 -10.70 8.02
CA ALA A 166 0.76 -10.76 8.52
C ALA A 166 1.18 -12.20 8.89
N CYS A 167 0.75 -13.23 8.16
CA CYS A 167 1.11 -14.62 8.46
C CYS A 167 2.39 -15.12 7.74
N SER A 168 2.77 -16.38 7.95
CA SER A 168 3.99 -17.01 7.43
C SER A 168 3.90 -17.51 5.99
N GLY A 169 2.74 -17.35 5.35
CA GLY A 169 2.41 -17.86 4.02
C GLY A 169 2.05 -19.35 3.96
N GLN A 170 1.98 -20.04 5.10
CA GLN A 170 1.60 -21.46 5.20
C GLN A 170 0.64 -21.69 6.37
N ILE A 171 -0.25 -22.67 6.27
CA ILE A 171 -1.20 -23.00 7.35
C ILE A 171 -0.64 -24.01 8.37
N ASP A 172 0.39 -24.78 8.00
CA ASP A 172 1.02 -25.78 8.86
C ASP A 172 2.29 -25.23 9.51
N ALA A 173 2.32 -25.21 10.84
CA ALA A 173 3.47 -24.76 11.62
C ALA A 173 4.75 -25.60 11.43
N SER A 174 4.64 -26.78 10.82
CA SER A 174 5.77 -27.65 10.50
C SER A 174 6.38 -27.38 9.12
N GLU A 175 5.69 -26.61 8.27
CA GLU A 175 6.21 -26.20 6.97
C GLU A 175 7.17 -25.01 7.09
N PRO A 176 8.16 -24.90 6.19
CA PRO A 176 9.06 -23.76 6.20
C PRO A 176 8.32 -22.47 5.84
N THR A 177 8.59 -21.41 6.60
CA THR A 177 8.12 -20.05 6.32
C THR A 177 8.45 -19.63 4.89
N CYS A 178 7.46 -19.03 4.23
CA CYS A 178 7.62 -18.47 2.91
C CYS A 178 8.69 -17.39 2.86
N PHE A 179 9.48 -17.36 1.77
CA PHE A 179 10.47 -16.30 1.60
C PHE A 179 9.82 -14.91 1.54
N GLY A 180 10.20 -14.03 2.46
CA GLY A 180 9.65 -12.67 2.56
C GLY A 180 8.42 -12.54 3.46
N ALA A 181 8.01 -13.61 4.16
CA ALA A 181 6.96 -13.51 5.16
C ALA A 181 7.37 -12.61 6.33
N PRO A 182 6.43 -11.85 6.93
CA PRO A 182 6.69 -10.96 8.06
C PRO A 182 7.12 -11.68 9.34
N ASN A 183 6.66 -12.91 9.54
CA ASN A 183 6.93 -13.71 10.74
C ASN A 183 6.72 -15.21 10.47
N ASP A 184 6.93 -16.01 11.51
CA ASP A 184 6.78 -17.47 11.48
C ASP A 184 5.40 -17.95 11.96
N VAL A 185 4.41 -17.05 12.11
CA VAL A 185 3.05 -17.42 12.55
C VAL A 185 2.26 -18.00 11.37
N PRO A 186 1.79 -19.25 11.43
CA PRO A 186 1.00 -19.84 10.35
C PRO A 186 -0.23 -19.01 10.00
N CYS A 187 -0.56 -18.99 8.71
CA CYS A 187 -1.79 -18.42 8.20
C CYS A 187 -3.00 -19.21 8.73
N LEU A 188 -4.10 -18.50 8.92
CA LEU A 188 -5.38 -19.10 9.27
C LEU A 188 -6.04 -19.78 8.07
N LYS A 189 -5.70 -19.35 6.85
CA LYS A 189 -6.28 -19.80 5.59
C LYS A 189 -5.19 -20.09 4.56
N GLU A 190 -5.47 -21.03 3.67
CA GLU A 190 -4.62 -21.30 2.51
C GLU A 190 -4.63 -20.11 1.56
N ASP A 191 -3.57 -19.99 0.77
CA ASP A 191 -3.41 -18.93 -0.24
C ASP A 191 -3.55 -17.50 0.31
N THR A 192 -3.33 -17.27 1.61
CA THR A 192 -3.36 -15.90 2.17
C THR A 192 -2.27 -15.05 1.51
N CYS A 193 -2.64 -13.86 1.01
CA CYS A 193 -1.63 -12.85 0.67
C CYS A 193 -0.91 -12.46 1.97
N PHE A 194 0.31 -12.96 2.18
CA PHE A 194 1.03 -12.81 3.45
C PHE A 194 2.04 -11.66 3.44
N SER A 195 2.28 -11.08 2.25
CA SER A 195 3.26 -10.03 2.05
C SER A 195 2.58 -8.83 1.41
N ASN A 196 1.94 -8.03 2.27
CA ASN A 196 1.23 -6.82 1.86
C ASN A 196 1.74 -5.64 2.67
N TYR A 197 1.79 -4.48 2.04
CA TYR A 197 2.20 -3.24 2.67
C TYR A 197 1.06 -2.24 2.65
N HIS A 198 0.81 -1.63 3.80
CA HIS A 198 -0.28 -0.69 4.00
C HIS A 198 0.26 0.69 4.31
N THR A 199 -0.26 1.70 3.63
CA THR A 199 -0.05 3.10 3.96
C THR A 199 -1.41 3.79 4.07
N CYS A 200 -1.54 4.68 5.05
CA CYS A 200 -2.80 5.30 5.40
C CYS A 200 -2.64 6.80 5.51
N THR A 201 -3.67 7.55 5.13
CA THR A 201 -3.81 8.98 5.41
C THR A 201 -5.12 9.21 6.15
N ASP A 202 -5.07 10.03 7.20
CA ASP A 202 -6.27 10.42 7.93
C ASP A 202 -7.02 11.54 7.21
N VAL A 203 -8.31 11.32 6.99
CA VAL A 203 -9.16 12.20 6.19
C VAL A 203 -10.51 12.46 6.85
N THR A 204 -11.04 13.64 6.57
CA THR A 204 -12.49 13.92 6.64
C THR A 204 -13.02 14.02 5.22
N ILE A 205 -14.26 13.61 4.99
CA ILE A 205 -14.92 13.70 3.68
C ILE A 205 -16.17 14.55 3.85
N GLN A 206 -16.24 15.65 3.11
CA GLN A 206 -17.34 16.62 3.15
C GLN A 206 -18.50 16.20 2.23
N GLY A 207 -18.96 14.96 2.36
CA GLY A 207 -20.17 14.50 1.67
C GLY A 207 -21.44 14.74 2.47
N THR A 208 -22.55 14.24 1.94
CA THR A 208 -23.89 14.42 2.50
C THR A 208 -24.60 13.12 2.90
N ARG A 209 -24.03 11.96 2.56
CA ARG A 209 -24.66 10.64 2.73
C ARG A 209 -23.91 9.77 3.74
N SER A 210 -24.60 8.81 4.36
CA SER A 210 -23.98 7.86 5.31
C SER A 210 -23.20 6.76 4.57
N PHE A 211 -22.15 6.22 5.18
CA PHE A 211 -21.44 5.02 4.66
C PHE A 211 -22.37 3.83 4.44
N GLU A 212 -23.42 3.70 5.25
CA GLU A 212 -24.37 2.58 5.16
C GLU A 212 -25.14 2.57 3.82
N GLU A 213 -25.11 3.67 3.07
CA GLU A 213 -25.78 3.81 1.78
C GLU A 213 -24.92 3.38 0.58
N PHE A 214 -23.67 3.00 0.81
CA PHE A 214 -22.73 2.65 -0.25
C PHE A 214 -22.38 1.17 -0.19
N ASP A 215 -22.35 0.55 -1.37
CA ASP A 215 -21.78 -0.78 -1.54
C ASP A 215 -20.26 -0.73 -1.33
N MET A 216 -19.68 -1.85 -0.88
CA MET A 216 -18.22 -1.95 -0.70
C MET A 216 -17.47 -1.77 -2.02
N ASP A 217 -18.00 -2.29 -3.12
CA ASP A 217 -17.44 -2.13 -4.46
C ASP A 217 -18.04 -0.90 -5.16
N LEU A 218 -17.42 0.27 -4.97
CA LEU A 218 -17.76 1.49 -5.73
C LEU A 218 -16.82 1.71 -6.92
N GLN A 219 -16.06 0.70 -7.33
CA GLN A 219 -15.20 0.86 -8.51
C GLN A 219 -16.05 1.26 -9.72
N PRO A 220 -15.63 2.25 -10.52
CA PRO A 220 -16.44 2.67 -11.65
C PRO A 220 -16.63 1.58 -12.71
N MET A 221 -17.79 1.60 -13.38
CA MET A 221 -18.14 0.58 -14.37
C MET A 221 -17.16 0.46 -15.55
N ASP A 222 -16.44 1.54 -15.86
CA ASP A 222 -15.40 1.60 -16.91
C ASP A 222 -13.97 1.45 -16.36
N TRP A 223 -13.81 1.13 -15.07
CA TRP A 223 -12.52 0.68 -14.54
C TRP A 223 -12.14 -0.66 -15.19
N PRO A 224 -11.02 -0.75 -15.94
CA PRO A 224 -10.74 -1.93 -16.76
C PRO A 224 -10.58 -3.23 -15.97
N TYR A 225 -10.22 -3.12 -14.69
CA TYR A 225 -9.98 -4.25 -13.81
C TYR A 225 -11.17 -4.59 -12.89
N LYS A 226 -12.32 -3.90 -13.04
CA LYS A 226 -13.50 -4.10 -12.19
C LYS A 226 -14.03 -5.55 -12.16
N ASN A 227 -13.85 -6.29 -13.25
CA ASN A 227 -14.34 -7.67 -13.35
C ASN A 227 -13.41 -8.70 -12.68
N LEU A 228 -12.25 -8.27 -12.17
CA LEU A 228 -11.41 -9.12 -11.33
C LEU A 228 -12.06 -9.30 -9.96
N THR A 229 -11.75 -10.43 -9.32
CA THR A 229 -12.39 -10.80 -8.05
C THR A 229 -11.72 -10.04 -6.92
N MET A 230 -12.43 -9.05 -6.38
CA MET A 230 -11.98 -8.27 -5.22
C MET A 230 -11.45 -9.16 -4.11
N GLY A 231 -10.26 -8.82 -3.62
CA GLY A 231 -9.58 -9.59 -2.58
C GLY A 231 -8.82 -10.82 -3.06
N VAL A 232 -8.83 -11.17 -4.35
CA VAL A 232 -8.05 -12.30 -4.91
C VAL A 232 -7.05 -11.78 -5.94
N TYR A 233 -5.77 -11.74 -5.58
CA TYR A 233 -4.72 -11.06 -6.36
C TYR A 233 -3.78 -12.04 -7.04
N GLY A 234 -3.28 -11.66 -8.21
CA GLY A 234 -2.25 -12.39 -8.94
C GLY A 234 -1.15 -11.47 -9.45
N ALA A 235 -0.33 -11.97 -10.38
CA ALA A 235 0.59 -11.12 -11.12
C ALA A 235 -0.20 -10.23 -12.09
N GLU A 236 -0.13 -8.91 -11.87
CA GLU A 236 -0.88 -7.89 -12.60
C GLU A 236 0.06 -6.73 -12.98
N GLU A 237 0.32 -6.58 -14.28
CA GLU A 237 1.19 -5.53 -14.82
C GLU A 237 0.48 -4.73 -15.92
N ALA A 238 0.92 -3.49 -16.13
CA ALA A 238 0.48 -2.65 -17.24
C ALA A 238 1.57 -1.66 -17.64
N VAL A 239 1.33 -0.93 -18.74
CA VAL A 239 2.23 0.14 -19.16
C VAL A 239 1.90 1.41 -18.39
N TRP A 240 2.95 2.02 -17.83
CA TRP A 240 2.89 3.32 -17.19
C TRP A 240 3.77 4.32 -17.96
N GLU A 241 3.34 5.58 -18.05
CA GLU A 241 4.14 6.66 -18.64
C GLU A 241 4.07 7.91 -17.76
N GLY A 242 5.22 8.35 -17.27
CA GLY A 242 5.29 9.51 -16.37
C GLY A 242 4.50 9.30 -15.06
N GLY A 243 4.47 8.07 -14.56
CA GLY A 243 3.70 7.69 -13.37
C GLY A 243 2.20 7.51 -13.60
N TRP A 244 1.71 7.65 -14.83
CA TRP A 244 0.28 7.45 -15.15
C TRP A 244 0.02 6.14 -15.86
N LEU A 245 -1.03 5.45 -15.43
CA LEU A 245 -1.51 4.23 -16.07
C LEU A 245 -2.01 4.50 -17.50
N LYS A 246 -1.55 3.70 -18.46
CA LYS A 246 -1.94 3.80 -19.88
C LYS A 246 -3.11 2.88 -20.20
N ASP A 247 -3.73 3.13 -21.36
CA ASP A 247 -4.85 2.35 -21.89
C ASP A 247 -6.08 2.28 -20.97
N VAL A 248 -6.22 3.24 -20.06
CA VAL A 248 -7.41 3.45 -19.21
C VAL A 248 -8.21 4.68 -19.69
N PRO A 249 -9.51 4.76 -19.36
CA PRO A 249 -10.29 5.97 -19.60
C PRO A 249 -9.61 7.22 -19.04
N ALA A 250 -9.71 8.33 -19.77
CA ALA A 250 -8.97 9.57 -19.47
C ALA A 250 -9.14 10.04 -18.01
N ARG A 251 -10.34 9.86 -17.44
CA ARG A 251 -10.66 10.24 -16.07
C ARG A 251 -9.76 9.63 -15.00
N PHE A 252 -9.08 8.51 -15.29
CA PHE A 252 -8.14 7.87 -14.37
C PHE A 252 -6.71 8.37 -14.53
N ASN A 253 -6.36 8.92 -15.70
CA ASN A 253 -5.00 9.35 -16.04
C ASN A 253 -4.85 10.84 -16.39
N THR A 254 -5.85 11.65 -16.05
CA THR A 254 -5.80 13.10 -16.11
C THR A 254 -5.86 13.69 -14.71
N VAL A 255 -5.05 14.73 -14.48
CA VAL A 255 -5.13 15.56 -13.28
C VAL A 255 -6.51 16.17 -13.16
N ALA A 256 -7.16 16.01 -11.99
CA ALA A 256 -8.42 16.65 -11.67
C ALA A 256 -8.23 17.82 -10.69
N GLU A 257 -8.12 17.52 -9.40
CA GLU A 257 -7.79 18.46 -8.32
C GLU A 257 -6.57 17.91 -7.57
N PHE A 258 -5.59 18.78 -7.30
CA PHE A 258 -4.50 18.45 -6.39
C PHE A 258 -4.86 18.92 -4.99
N LEU A 259 -4.67 18.04 -4.01
CA LEU A 259 -4.55 18.48 -2.63
C LEU A 259 -3.26 19.28 -2.50
N GLU A 260 -3.26 20.30 -1.63
CA GLU A 260 -2.02 20.89 -1.17
C GLU A 260 -1.26 19.84 -0.35
N CYS A 261 -0.19 19.36 -0.98
CA CYS A 261 0.85 18.49 -0.49
C CYS A 261 2.15 19.30 -0.65
#